data_AF-A0A4R6VTF9-F1
#
_entry.id   AF-A0A4R6VTF9-F1
#
_cell.length_a   1.000
_cell.length_b   1.000
_cell.length_c   1.000
_cell.angle_alpha   90.00
_cell.angle_beta   90.00
_cell.angle_gamma   90.00
#
_symmetry.space_group_name_H-M   'P 1'
#
loop_
_entity.id
_entity.type
_entity.pdbx_description
1 polymer ?
#
loop_
_entity_poly.entity_id
_entity_poly.type
_entity_poly.pdbx_seq_one_letter_code
_entity_poly.pdbx_strand_id
1 'polypeptide(L)'
;MTFPGPAVPVGHVEPCPRRVRARLGGRIVVDTTGARYLWEHPWYPRWLIPADDVDPDALAADPGHRRHDDGSLALTWTAFDAWFEEDEEVRVHPRSPYVRVDALRSRRRVRVELDGVVLAESDAPVLLFETGLPTRAYLDPTAVDASLLEPSATVTACPYKGVTSRYWSVRTPAGRYDDLAWSYDHPAAAVARIAGLVAFYDERVDVVVDGVRQERPRTHMA
;
A
#
# COMPACT_ATOMS: atom_id res chain seq x y z
N MET A 1 17.69 11.27 0.89
CA MET A 1 16.56 12.20 1.15
C MET A 1 15.72 11.68 2.30
N THR A 2 15.32 12.55 3.24
CA THR A 2 14.45 12.18 4.37
C THR A 2 13.00 12.47 4.00
N PHE A 3 12.17 11.43 3.89
CA PHE A 3 10.73 11.59 3.71
C PHE A 3 10.10 12.05 5.03
N PRO A 4 8.92 12.69 5.00
CA PRO A 4 8.20 13.02 6.23
C PRO A 4 8.06 11.78 7.11
N GLY A 5 8.40 11.91 8.39
CA GLY A 5 8.21 10.85 9.36
C GLY A 5 6.74 10.54 9.62
N PRO A 6 6.46 9.57 10.50
CA PRO A 6 5.10 9.27 10.95
C PRO A 6 4.38 10.54 11.42
N ALA A 7 3.17 10.78 10.90
CA ALA A 7 2.39 11.97 11.25
C ALA A 7 1.79 11.90 12.67
N VAL A 8 1.63 10.68 13.21
CA VAL A 8 0.90 10.42 14.45
C VAL A 8 1.79 9.63 15.42
N PRO A 9 1.89 10.03 16.70
CA PRO A 9 2.66 9.28 17.68
C PRO A 9 1.96 7.96 18.07
N VAL A 10 2.75 6.98 18.48
CA VAL A 10 2.24 5.73 19.06
C VAL A 10 1.46 6.01 20.35
N GLY A 11 0.34 5.32 20.53
CA GLY A 11 -0.60 5.49 21.64
C GLY A 11 -1.71 6.52 21.37
N HIS A 12 -1.65 7.24 20.25
CA HIS A 12 -2.72 8.17 19.86
C HIS A 12 -4.02 7.43 19.56
N VAL A 13 -5.14 7.99 20.03
CA VAL A 13 -6.49 7.50 19.77
C VAL A 13 -7.37 8.66 19.32
N GLU A 14 -8.15 8.46 18.26
CA GLU A 14 -9.12 9.45 17.79
C GLU A 14 -10.35 8.80 17.14
N PRO A 15 -11.48 9.51 17.03
CA PRO A 15 -12.69 8.98 16.39
C PRO A 15 -12.47 8.58 14.92
N CYS A 16 -13.00 7.42 14.52
CA CYS A 16 -13.14 7.05 13.12
C CYS A 16 -14.51 7.54 12.63
N PRO A 17 -14.58 8.50 11.69
CA PRO A 17 -15.87 9.01 11.20
C PRO A 17 -16.56 8.06 10.21
N ARG A 18 -15.91 6.95 9.84
CA ARG A 18 -16.40 5.98 8.85
C ARG A 18 -17.07 4.80 9.54
N ARG A 19 -18.10 4.25 8.90
CA ARG A 19 -18.65 2.94 9.26
C ARG A 19 -17.58 1.86 9.05
N VAL A 20 -17.37 1.01 10.04
CA VAL A 20 -16.45 -0.12 9.96
C VAL A 20 -17.25 -1.40 10.04
N ARG A 21 -16.99 -2.33 9.11
CA ARG A 21 -17.61 -3.66 9.10
C ARG A 21 -16.57 -4.76 8.93
N ALA A 22 -16.85 -5.92 9.51
CA ALA A 22 -16.04 -7.13 9.32
C ALA A 22 -16.94 -8.31 8.97
N ARG A 23 -16.44 -9.19 8.09
CA ARG A 23 -17.13 -10.40 7.67
C ARG A 23 -16.38 -11.64 8.17
N LEU A 24 -17.12 -12.60 8.71
CA LEU A 24 -16.64 -13.91 9.12
C LEU A 24 -17.68 -14.97 8.78
N GLY A 25 -17.27 -16.07 8.13
CA GLY A 25 -18.18 -17.13 7.71
C GLY A 25 -19.28 -16.64 6.77
N GLY A 26 -18.97 -15.63 5.95
CA GLY A 26 -19.92 -15.01 5.01
C GLY A 26 -20.95 -14.06 5.65
N ARG A 27 -20.90 -13.81 6.96
CA ARG A 27 -21.82 -12.91 7.68
C ARG A 27 -21.09 -11.68 8.21
N ILE A 28 -21.78 -10.55 8.28
CA ILE A 28 -21.26 -9.36 8.96
C ILE A 28 -21.35 -9.62 10.47
N VAL A 29 -20.19 -9.61 11.13
CA VAL A 29 -20.03 -9.88 12.57
C VAL A 29 -19.50 -8.68 13.35
N VAL A 30 -19.08 -7.64 12.64
CA VAL A 30 -18.79 -6.31 13.19
C VAL A 30 -19.51 -5.30 12.33
N ASP A 31 -20.28 -4.40 12.92
CA ASP A 31 -20.91 -3.30 12.21
C ASP A 31 -21.06 -2.08 13.13
N THR A 32 -20.17 -1.10 12.98
CA THR A 32 -20.10 0.05 13.89
C THR A 32 -19.90 1.37 13.15
N THR A 33 -20.47 2.45 13.69
CA THR A 33 -20.08 3.83 13.37
C THR A 33 -19.33 4.50 14.54
N GLY A 34 -19.10 3.76 15.62
CA GLY A 34 -18.41 4.20 16.84
C GLY A 34 -16.96 3.74 16.93
N ALA A 35 -16.37 3.25 15.83
CA ALA A 35 -14.96 2.87 15.82
C ALA A 35 -14.05 4.06 16.15
N ARG A 36 -12.87 3.76 16.70
CA ARG A 36 -11.78 4.73 16.88
C ARG A 36 -10.52 4.21 16.22
N TYR A 37 -9.69 5.10 15.70
CA TYR A 37 -8.34 4.77 15.30
C TYR A 37 -7.44 4.71 16.54
N LEU A 38 -6.55 3.71 16.59
CA LEU A 38 -5.50 3.55 17.60
C LEU A 38 -4.16 3.30 16.91
N TRP A 39 -3.16 4.13 17.16
CA TRP A 39 -1.81 3.92 16.63
C TRP A 39 -0.94 3.10 17.58
N GLU A 40 -0.96 1.78 17.45
CA GLU A 40 0.02 0.90 18.14
C GLU A 40 1.34 0.81 17.37
N HIS A 41 1.32 1.24 16.11
CA HIS A 41 2.45 1.25 15.18
C HIS A 41 2.50 2.62 14.49
N PRO A 42 3.69 3.19 14.23
CA PRO A 42 3.82 4.57 13.73
C PRO A 42 3.17 4.82 12.36
N TRP A 43 3.11 3.82 11.48
CA TRP A 43 2.74 4.05 10.07
C TRP A 43 1.24 3.91 9.76
N TYR A 44 0.48 3.22 10.61
CA TYR A 44 -0.95 2.99 10.38
C TYR A 44 -1.70 2.68 11.68
N PRO A 45 -3.00 3.01 11.76
CA PRO A 45 -3.82 2.70 12.91
C PRO A 45 -4.35 1.26 12.87
N ARG A 46 -4.84 0.80 14.01
CA ARG A 46 -5.83 -0.27 14.18
C ARG A 46 -7.19 0.36 14.49
N TRP A 47 -8.29 -0.36 14.27
CA TRP A 47 -9.59 0.02 14.82
C TRP A 47 -9.80 -0.53 16.23
N LEU A 48 -10.23 0.34 17.13
CA LEU A 48 -10.90 -0.01 18.38
C LEU A 48 -12.41 0.00 18.13
N ILE A 49 -13.04 -1.15 18.35
CA ILE A 49 -14.45 -1.40 18.06
C ILE A 49 -15.23 -1.48 19.38
N PRO A 50 -16.38 -0.80 19.54
CA PRO A 50 -17.25 -1.00 20.69
C PRO A 50 -17.68 -2.47 20.80
N ALA A 51 -17.59 -3.08 21.99
CA ALA A 51 -17.90 -4.51 22.15
C ALA A 51 -19.36 -4.86 21.83
N ASP A 52 -20.29 -3.91 22.02
CA ASP A 52 -21.71 -4.09 21.74
C ASP A 52 -22.01 -4.20 20.23
N ASP A 53 -21.07 -3.77 19.38
CA ASP A 53 -21.17 -3.82 17.91
C ASP A 53 -20.47 -5.05 17.31
N VAL A 54 -20.03 -5.99 18.16
CA VAL A 54 -19.34 -7.22 17.75
C VAL A 54 -20.19 -8.43 18.12
N ASP A 55 -20.45 -9.31 17.16
CA ASP A 55 -21.05 -10.60 17.40
C ASP A 55 -20.20 -11.39 18.41
N PRO A 56 -20.74 -11.80 19.57
CA PRO A 56 -19.99 -12.55 20.57
C PRO A 56 -19.35 -13.82 20.04
N ASP A 57 -19.97 -14.48 19.05
CA ASP A 57 -19.43 -15.70 18.44
C ASP A 57 -18.15 -15.42 17.63
N ALA A 58 -17.96 -14.19 17.15
CA ALA A 58 -16.73 -13.77 16.48
C ALA A 58 -15.55 -13.62 17.46
N LEU A 59 -15.80 -13.43 18.76
CA LEU A 59 -14.75 -13.29 19.77
C LEU A 59 -14.12 -14.62 20.15
N ALA A 60 -14.86 -15.72 20.04
CA ALA A 60 -14.37 -17.06 20.33
C ALA A 60 -13.34 -17.56 19.31
N ALA A 61 -13.23 -16.89 18.17
CA ALA A 61 -12.45 -17.34 17.03
C ALA A 61 -10.92 -17.13 17.16
N ASP A 62 -10.44 -16.21 18.01
CA ASP A 62 -9.01 -15.86 18.04
C ASP A 62 -8.55 -15.27 19.39
N PRO A 63 -7.53 -15.85 20.07
CA PRO A 63 -7.04 -15.37 21.35
C PRO A 63 -6.20 -14.07 21.25
N GLY A 64 -5.86 -13.63 20.03
CA GLY A 64 -5.15 -12.38 19.77
C GLY A 64 -6.02 -11.12 19.83
N HIS A 65 -7.34 -11.28 19.94
CA HIS A 65 -8.25 -10.19 20.24
C HIS A 65 -7.94 -9.59 21.62
N ARG A 66 -7.85 -8.26 21.70
CA ARG A 66 -7.59 -7.57 22.96
C ARG A 66 -8.75 -6.69 23.36
N ARG A 67 -9.10 -6.73 24.65
CA ARG A 67 -10.05 -5.82 25.27
C ARG A 67 -9.30 -4.71 26.00
N HIS A 68 -9.76 -3.48 25.81
CA HIS A 68 -9.24 -2.28 26.48
C HIS A 68 -10.10 -1.95 27.71
N ASP A 69 -9.55 -1.13 28.61
CA ASP A 69 -10.19 -0.78 29.89
C ASP A 69 -11.56 -0.09 29.72
N ASP A 70 -11.77 0.60 28.60
CA ASP A 70 -13.05 1.24 28.25
C ASP A 70 -14.06 0.28 27.60
N GLY A 71 -13.77 -1.02 27.58
CA GLY A 71 -14.62 -2.06 27.04
C GLY A 71 -14.48 -2.27 25.53
N SER A 72 -13.78 -1.40 24.80
CA SER A 72 -13.56 -1.56 23.35
C SER A 72 -12.59 -2.70 23.02
N LEU A 73 -12.64 -3.15 21.76
CA LEU A 73 -11.93 -4.31 21.26
C LEU A 73 -10.98 -3.94 20.12
N ALA A 74 -9.73 -4.35 20.25
CA ALA A 74 -8.75 -4.42 19.17
C ALA A 74 -8.75 -5.84 18.60
N LEU A 75 -9.40 -6.02 17.45
CA LEU A 75 -9.58 -7.33 16.82
C LEU A 75 -8.39 -7.70 15.92
N THR A 76 -8.07 -9.00 15.87
CA THR A 76 -7.03 -9.59 15.01
C THR A 76 -7.47 -9.48 13.57
N TRP A 77 -6.72 -8.75 12.74
CA TRP A 77 -7.14 -8.46 11.35
C TRP A 77 -7.42 -9.72 10.54
N THR A 78 -6.52 -10.70 10.62
CA THR A 78 -6.54 -11.96 9.85
C THR A 78 -7.54 -12.99 10.35
N ALA A 79 -8.22 -12.74 11.47
CA ALA A 79 -9.27 -13.62 11.98
C ALA A 79 -10.59 -13.47 11.20
N PHE A 80 -10.69 -12.48 10.31
CA PHE A 80 -11.87 -12.18 9.52
C PHE A 80 -11.60 -12.39 8.03
N ASP A 81 -12.64 -12.75 7.29
CA ASP A 81 -12.58 -12.97 5.85
C ASP A 81 -12.33 -11.66 5.09
N ALA A 82 -12.92 -10.57 5.57
CA ALA A 82 -12.82 -9.24 4.96
C ALA A 82 -13.19 -8.13 5.95
N TRP A 83 -12.62 -6.96 5.71
CA TRP A 83 -12.91 -5.72 6.43
C TRP A 83 -13.36 -4.64 5.46
N PHE A 84 -14.22 -3.73 5.92
CA PHE A 84 -14.79 -2.66 5.09
C PHE A 84 -14.78 -1.33 5.83
N GLU A 85 -14.44 -0.27 5.09
CA GLU A 85 -14.77 1.11 5.43
C GLU A 85 -15.95 1.52 4.55
N GLU A 86 -17.07 1.89 5.17
CA GLU A 86 -18.35 1.98 4.46
C GLU A 86 -18.59 0.66 3.71
N ASP A 87 -18.78 0.70 2.39
CA ASP A 87 -18.93 -0.44 1.49
C ASP A 87 -17.65 -0.83 0.73
N GLU A 88 -16.53 -0.17 1.00
CA GLU A 88 -15.25 -0.43 0.34
C GLU A 88 -14.39 -1.40 1.16
N GLU A 89 -14.01 -2.52 0.55
CA GLU A 89 -13.12 -3.47 1.21
C GLU A 89 -11.74 -2.82 1.48
N VAL A 90 -11.28 -2.97 2.72
CA VAL A 90 -9.95 -2.57 3.16
C VAL A 90 -9.12 -3.83 3.37
N ARG A 91 -7.86 -3.78 2.95
CA ARG A 91 -6.92 -4.91 2.98
C ARG A 91 -5.72 -4.56 3.82
N VAL A 92 -5.07 -5.58 4.38
CA VAL A 92 -3.82 -5.49 5.17
C VAL A 92 -3.98 -4.81 6.54
N HIS A 93 -4.45 -3.56 6.57
CA HIS A 93 -4.69 -2.79 7.79
C HIS A 93 -5.63 -1.61 7.51
N PRO A 94 -6.23 -0.98 8.55
CA PRO A 94 -7.03 0.24 8.40
C PRO A 94 -6.28 1.38 7.68
N ARG A 95 -7.02 2.18 6.90
CA ARG A 95 -6.44 3.37 6.26
C ARG A 95 -6.25 4.47 7.30
N SER A 96 -5.07 5.07 7.33
CA SER A 96 -4.80 6.26 8.13
C SER A 96 -5.46 7.48 7.50
N PRO A 97 -6.18 8.32 8.26
CA PRO A 97 -6.71 9.59 7.76
C PRO A 97 -5.60 10.59 7.37
N TYR A 98 -4.37 10.36 7.84
CA TYR A 98 -3.21 11.21 7.55
C TYR A 98 -2.36 10.70 6.39
N VAL A 99 -2.71 9.56 5.79
CA VAL A 99 -2.05 9.10 4.57
C VAL A 99 -2.82 9.59 3.35
N ARG A 100 -2.11 10.32 2.51
CA ARG A 100 -2.57 10.77 1.21
C ARG A 100 -1.79 10.07 0.10
N VAL A 101 -2.51 9.71 -0.96
CA VAL A 101 -1.97 9.24 -2.23
C VAL A 101 -2.45 10.14 -3.37
N ASP A 102 -1.53 10.67 -4.17
CA ASP A 102 -1.84 11.47 -5.37
C ASP A 102 -1.12 10.87 -6.58
N ALA A 103 -1.88 10.45 -7.59
CA ALA A 103 -1.34 10.01 -8.87
C ALA A 103 -1.49 11.15 -9.90
N LEU A 104 -0.38 11.76 -10.32
CA LEU A 104 -0.39 12.94 -11.19
C LEU A 104 0.39 12.68 -12.48
N ARG A 105 -0.21 13.01 -13.62
CA ARG A 105 0.51 12.99 -14.91
C ARG A 105 1.58 14.07 -14.90
N SER A 106 2.73 13.75 -15.48
CA SER A 106 3.88 14.63 -15.54
C SER A 106 4.49 14.66 -16.94
N ARG A 107 5.31 15.69 -17.20
CA ARG A 107 6.19 15.80 -18.37
C ARG A 107 7.67 15.71 -18.02
N ARG A 108 7.98 15.37 -16.77
CA ARG A 108 9.36 15.10 -16.35
C ARG A 108 9.84 13.86 -17.08
N ARG A 109 11.08 13.89 -17.55
CA ARG A 109 11.74 12.72 -18.14
C ARG A 109 12.26 11.83 -17.02
N VAL A 110 11.79 10.59 -16.98
CA VAL A 110 12.22 9.59 -16.00
C VAL A 110 12.91 8.46 -16.73
N ARG A 111 14.10 8.09 -16.27
CA ARG A 111 14.88 6.95 -16.74
C ARG A 111 15.22 6.06 -15.54
N VAL A 112 14.99 4.76 -15.70
CA VAL A 112 15.27 3.73 -14.70
C VAL A 112 16.37 2.83 -15.23
N GLU A 113 17.43 2.65 -14.44
CA GLU A 113 18.58 1.83 -14.80
C GLU A 113 18.90 0.80 -13.71
N LEU A 114 19.51 -0.29 -14.12
CA LEU A 114 20.07 -1.30 -13.24
C LEU A 114 21.34 -1.87 -13.88
N ASP A 115 22.45 -1.89 -13.13
CA ASP A 115 23.75 -2.35 -13.63
C ASP A 115 24.23 -1.66 -14.92
N GLY A 116 23.84 -0.39 -15.11
CA GLY A 116 24.13 0.36 -16.34
C GLY A 116 23.23 0.01 -17.54
N VAL A 117 22.26 -0.89 -17.37
CA VAL A 117 21.23 -1.21 -18.38
C VAL A 117 20.01 -0.34 -18.14
N VAL A 118 19.48 0.27 -19.20
CA VAL A 118 18.22 1.02 -19.15
C VAL A 118 17.06 0.04 -19.13
N LEU A 119 16.30 0.03 -18.03
CA LEU A 119 15.11 -0.80 -17.91
C LEU A 119 13.88 -0.12 -18.49
N ALA A 120 13.79 1.21 -18.32
CA ALA A 120 12.68 2.01 -18.81
C ALA A 120 13.06 3.48 -18.96
N GLU A 121 12.45 4.16 -19.91
CA GLU A 121 12.61 5.60 -20.09
C GLU A 121 11.35 6.26 -20.69
N SER A 122 10.82 7.29 -20.03
CA SER A 122 9.57 7.96 -20.41
C SER A 122 9.64 9.48 -20.19
N ASP A 123 8.96 10.25 -21.04
CA ASP A 123 8.74 11.70 -20.90
C ASP A 123 7.29 12.05 -20.49
N ALA A 124 6.48 11.03 -20.20
CA ALA A 124 5.08 11.18 -19.83
C ALA A 124 4.66 10.24 -18.67
N PRO A 125 5.41 10.18 -17.55
CA PRO A 125 5.07 9.27 -16.46
C PRO A 125 3.84 9.76 -15.68
N VAL A 126 3.25 8.85 -14.92
CA VAL A 126 2.42 9.20 -13.76
C VAL A 126 3.30 9.15 -12.51
N LEU A 127 3.42 10.26 -11.81
CA LEU A 127 4.14 10.33 -10.53
C LEU A 127 3.14 10.08 -9.40
N LEU A 128 3.41 9.05 -8.61
CA LEU A 128 2.65 8.72 -7.42
C LEU A 128 3.35 9.29 -6.18
N PHE A 129 2.66 10.21 -5.52
CA PHE A 129 3.06 10.76 -4.22
C PHE A 129 2.31 10.01 -3.12
N GLU A 130 3.03 9.49 -2.14
CA GLU A 130 2.46 8.80 -1.00
C GLU A 130 3.11 9.29 0.28
N THR A 131 2.29 9.57 1.28
CA THR A 131 2.76 10.13 2.55
C THR A 131 3.80 9.20 3.19
N GLY A 132 4.99 9.73 3.45
CA GLY A 132 6.08 9.00 4.10
C GLY A 132 6.88 8.07 3.18
N LEU A 133 6.61 8.04 1.87
CA LEU A 133 7.31 7.19 0.90
C LEU A 133 7.91 7.99 -0.27
N PRO A 134 8.92 7.43 -0.98
CA PRO A 134 9.46 8.02 -2.20
C PRO A 134 8.38 8.22 -3.26
N THR A 135 8.52 9.32 -4.01
CA THR A 135 7.71 9.55 -5.20
C THR A 135 8.05 8.49 -6.23
N ARG A 136 7.06 7.71 -6.62
CA ARG A 136 7.26 6.58 -7.54
C ARG A 136 6.78 6.92 -8.93
N ALA A 137 7.61 6.65 -9.93
CA ALA A 137 7.21 6.79 -11.32
C ALA A 137 6.51 5.52 -11.81
N TYR A 138 5.30 5.69 -12.32
CA TYR A 138 4.55 4.69 -13.05
C TYR A 138 4.66 5.01 -14.54
N LEU A 139 5.23 4.08 -15.29
CA LEU A 139 5.63 4.24 -16.68
C LEU A 139 4.71 3.42 -17.58
N ASP A 140 4.45 3.94 -18.78
CA ASP A 140 3.73 3.18 -19.81
C ASP A 140 4.51 1.89 -20.14
N PRO A 141 3.86 0.72 -20.28
CA PRO A 141 4.54 -0.51 -20.67
C PRO A 141 5.37 -0.38 -21.96
N THR A 142 5.02 0.49 -22.90
CA THR A 142 5.82 0.73 -24.12
C THR A 142 7.12 1.46 -23.86
N ALA A 143 7.26 2.11 -22.69
CA ALA A 143 8.47 2.77 -22.24
C ALA A 143 9.40 1.82 -21.46
N VAL A 144 9.00 0.57 -21.25
CA VAL A 144 9.74 -0.46 -20.49
C VAL A 144 10.30 -1.50 -21.45
N ASP A 145 11.57 -1.88 -21.27
CA ASP A 145 12.16 -2.99 -22.01
C ASP A 145 11.63 -4.33 -21.48
N ALA A 146 10.55 -4.80 -22.08
CA ALA A 146 9.90 -6.06 -21.72
C ALA A 146 10.82 -7.29 -21.92
N SER A 147 11.90 -7.20 -22.72
CA SER A 147 12.82 -8.32 -22.90
C SER A 147 13.66 -8.63 -21.65
N LEU A 148 13.75 -7.66 -20.73
CA LEU A 148 14.45 -7.79 -19.45
C LEU A 148 13.52 -8.28 -18.33
N LEU A 149 12.20 -8.37 -18.57
CA LEU A 149 11.20 -8.70 -17.55
C LEU A 149 10.81 -10.18 -17.59
N GLU A 150 10.90 -10.84 -16.44
CA GLU A 150 10.42 -12.21 -16.21
C GLU A 150 9.22 -12.18 -15.27
N PRO A 151 8.04 -12.70 -15.67
CA PRO A 151 6.87 -12.74 -14.80
C PRO A 151 7.15 -13.47 -13.48
N SER A 152 6.61 -12.94 -12.39
CA SER A 152 6.65 -13.54 -11.06
C SER A 152 5.24 -13.87 -10.58
N ALA A 153 5.13 -14.93 -9.77
CA ALA A 153 3.89 -15.31 -9.10
C ALA A 153 3.58 -14.45 -7.86
N THR A 154 4.47 -13.54 -7.49
CA THR A 154 4.31 -12.65 -6.34
C THR A 154 3.08 -11.77 -6.50
N VAL A 155 2.31 -11.67 -5.41
CA VAL A 155 1.15 -10.79 -5.28
C VAL A 155 1.24 -10.10 -3.93
N THR A 156 1.10 -8.78 -3.92
CA THR A 156 1.06 -7.98 -2.71
C THR A 156 -0.21 -7.13 -2.67
N ALA A 157 -0.63 -6.78 -1.45
CA ALA A 157 -1.77 -5.91 -1.22
C ALA A 157 -1.34 -4.63 -0.52
N CYS A 158 -2.00 -3.53 -0.84
CA CYS A 158 -1.83 -2.23 -0.21
C CYS A 158 -3.21 -1.65 0.10
N PRO A 159 -3.46 -1.11 1.32
CA PRO A 159 -4.75 -0.53 1.67
C PRO A 159 -5.14 0.69 0.82
N TYR A 160 -4.15 1.36 0.21
CA TYR A 160 -4.35 2.59 -0.56
C TYR A 160 -4.33 2.39 -2.09
N LYS A 161 -3.71 1.30 -2.58
CA LYS A 161 -3.55 1.06 -4.03
C LYS A 161 -4.33 -0.15 -4.52
N GLY A 162 -4.69 -1.08 -3.65
CA GLY A 162 -5.31 -2.34 -4.01
C GLY A 162 -4.30 -3.49 -4.07
N VAL A 163 -4.60 -4.51 -4.88
CA VAL A 163 -3.80 -5.72 -5.03
C VAL A 163 -3.03 -5.64 -6.34
N THR A 164 -1.72 -5.90 -6.30
CA THR A 164 -0.89 -5.90 -7.51
C THR A 164 -1.38 -6.98 -8.48
N SER A 165 -1.50 -6.62 -9.75
CA SER A 165 -1.94 -7.57 -10.77
C SER A 165 -0.77 -8.38 -11.35
N ARG A 166 0.44 -7.79 -11.35
CA ARG A 166 1.64 -8.44 -11.88
C ARG A 166 2.87 -8.00 -11.13
N TYR A 167 3.81 -8.92 -10.98
CA TYR A 167 5.19 -8.67 -10.61
C TYR A 167 6.12 -9.21 -11.69
N TRP A 168 7.28 -8.59 -11.82
CA TRP A 168 8.37 -9.07 -12.66
C TRP A 168 9.69 -9.06 -11.90
N SER A 169 10.44 -10.13 -12.08
CA SER A 169 11.88 -10.13 -11.84
C SER A 169 12.58 -9.53 -13.06
N VAL A 170 13.73 -8.89 -12.86
CA VAL A 170 14.52 -8.29 -13.94
C VAL A 170 15.78 -9.10 -14.16
N ARG A 171 16.08 -9.42 -15.42
CA ARG A 171 17.33 -10.09 -15.81
C ARG A 171 18.23 -9.13 -16.58
N THR A 172 19.40 -8.85 -16.03
CA THR A 172 20.49 -8.11 -16.69
C THR A 172 21.64 -9.07 -17.02
N PRO A 173 22.66 -8.64 -17.78
CA PRO A 173 23.88 -9.43 -17.95
C PRO A 173 24.61 -9.73 -16.62
N ALA A 174 24.40 -8.92 -15.58
CA ALA A 174 25.02 -9.12 -14.28
C ALA A 174 24.27 -10.16 -13.41
N GLY A 175 22.97 -10.37 -13.63
CA GLY A 175 22.21 -11.35 -12.87
C GLY A 175 20.69 -11.19 -12.95
N ARG A 176 20.00 -11.91 -12.06
CA ARG A 176 18.55 -11.83 -11.88
C ARG A 176 18.23 -11.11 -10.57
N TYR A 177 17.22 -10.25 -10.62
CA TYR A 177 16.73 -9.46 -9.50
C TYR A 177 15.24 -9.71 -9.30
N ASP A 178 14.92 -10.35 -8.19
CA ASP A 178 13.58 -10.87 -7.93
C ASP A 178 12.61 -9.74 -7.59
N ASP A 179 11.39 -9.83 -8.13
CA ASP A 179 10.27 -8.93 -7.82
C ASP A 179 10.65 -7.44 -7.81
N LEU A 180 11.31 -7.00 -8.88
CA LEU A 180 11.84 -5.64 -8.98
C LEU A 180 10.84 -4.64 -9.55
N ALA A 181 9.89 -5.11 -10.36
CA ALA A 181 8.86 -4.29 -10.99
C ALA A 181 7.46 -4.86 -10.72
N TRP A 182 6.45 -4.00 -10.70
CA TRP A 182 5.04 -4.40 -10.54
C TRP A 182 4.08 -3.47 -11.25
N SER A 183 2.83 -3.90 -11.34
CA SER A 183 1.72 -3.11 -11.89
C SER A 183 0.40 -3.39 -11.17
N TYR A 184 -0.55 -2.49 -11.37
CA TYR A 184 -1.94 -2.65 -10.95
C TYR A 184 -2.83 -2.50 -12.17
N ASP A 185 -3.52 -3.55 -12.60
CA ASP A 185 -4.51 -3.48 -13.69
C ASP A 185 -5.82 -2.87 -13.18
N HIS A 186 -6.13 -3.08 -11.88
CA HIS A 186 -7.33 -2.57 -11.21
C HIS A 186 -6.99 -1.89 -9.87
N PRO A 187 -6.27 -0.74 -9.89
CA PRO A 187 -5.92 -0.04 -8.67
C PRO A 187 -7.15 0.62 -8.02
N ALA A 188 -7.02 0.98 -6.74
CA ALA A 188 -8.04 1.73 -6.02
C ALA A 188 -8.36 3.07 -6.71
N ALA A 189 -9.62 3.51 -6.60
CA ALA A 189 -10.13 4.69 -7.31
C ALA A 189 -9.28 5.96 -7.10
N ALA A 190 -8.77 6.17 -5.88
CA ALA A 190 -7.92 7.32 -5.54
C ALA A 190 -6.63 7.41 -6.38
N VAL A 191 -6.14 6.28 -6.90
CA VAL A 191 -4.94 6.19 -7.72
C VAL A 191 -5.21 5.57 -9.09
N ALA A 192 -6.47 5.63 -9.58
CA ALA A 192 -6.89 5.01 -10.85
C ALA A 192 -5.99 5.34 -12.06
N ARG A 193 -5.26 6.47 -12.03
CA ARG A 193 -4.33 6.86 -13.09
C ARG A 193 -3.10 5.97 -13.24
N ILE A 194 -2.78 5.12 -12.26
CA ILE A 194 -1.67 4.16 -12.37
C ILE A 194 -2.07 2.84 -13.04
N ALA A 195 -3.34 2.71 -13.45
CA ALA A 195 -3.86 1.47 -14.03
C ALA A 195 -3.05 1.03 -15.26
N GLY A 196 -2.57 -0.22 -15.23
CA GLY A 196 -1.77 -0.85 -16.28
C GLY A 196 -0.34 -0.32 -16.42
N LEU A 197 0.07 0.65 -15.60
CA LEU A 197 1.42 1.21 -15.64
C LEU A 197 2.39 0.39 -14.77
N VAL A 198 3.68 0.44 -15.12
CA VAL A 198 4.75 -0.31 -14.45
C VAL A 198 5.58 0.61 -13.55
N ALA A 199 5.83 0.19 -12.33
CA ALA A 199 6.74 0.85 -11.40
C ALA A 199 7.87 -0.11 -10.98
N PHE A 200 8.97 0.46 -10.49
CA PHE A 200 10.14 -0.26 -9.99
C PHE A 200 10.40 0.12 -8.53
N TYR A 201 11.13 -0.73 -7.80
CA TYR A 201 11.60 -0.38 -6.45
C TYR A 201 12.79 0.57 -6.56
N ASP A 202 12.54 1.87 -6.39
CA ASP A 202 13.55 2.93 -6.39
C ASP A 202 14.74 2.63 -5.44
N GLU A 203 14.50 1.89 -4.36
CA GLU A 203 15.51 1.42 -3.41
C GLU A 203 16.57 0.50 -4.06
N ARG A 204 16.19 -0.17 -5.16
CA ARG A 204 16.95 -1.25 -5.79
C ARG A 204 17.40 -0.93 -7.22
N VAL A 205 17.01 0.21 -7.77
CA VAL A 205 17.38 0.69 -9.11
C VAL A 205 18.00 2.09 -9.05
N ASP A 206 18.58 2.54 -10.16
CA ASP A 206 18.98 3.92 -10.34
C ASP A 206 17.90 4.70 -11.09
N VAL A 207 17.45 5.80 -10.51
CA VAL A 207 16.43 6.66 -11.11
C VAL A 207 17.06 8.00 -11.49
N VAL A 208 16.81 8.43 -12.73
CA VAL A 208 17.20 9.74 -13.25
C VAL A 208 15.94 10.51 -13.61
N VAL A 209 15.76 11.70 -13.07
CA VAL A 209 14.63 12.60 -13.34
C VAL A 209 15.17 13.90 -13.92
N ASP A 210 14.71 14.27 -15.12
CA ASP A 210 15.15 15.46 -15.86
C ASP A 210 16.68 15.58 -15.96
N GLY A 211 17.35 14.44 -16.20
CA GLY A 211 18.81 14.35 -16.29
C GLY A 211 19.54 14.36 -14.94
N VAL A 212 18.83 14.50 -13.83
CA VAL A 212 19.40 14.47 -12.47
C VAL A 212 19.22 13.09 -11.85
N ARG A 213 20.32 12.43 -11.52
CA ARG A 213 20.30 11.16 -10.78
C ARG A 213 19.78 11.38 -9.36
N GLN A 214 18.79 10.58 -8.97
CA GLN A 214 18.19 10.62 -7.65
C GLN A 214 19.00 9.75 -6.68
N GLU A 215 18.99 10.15 -5.41
CA GLU A 215 19.54 9.32 -4.34
C GLU A 215 18.61 8.12 -4.09
N ARG A 216 19.18 6.91 -3.99
CA ARG A 216 18.38 5.72 -3.67
C ARG A 216 17.75 5.87 -2.29
N PRO A 217 16.41 5.80 -2.17
CA PRO A 217 15.74 5.92 -0.89
C PRO A 217 16.03 4.70 -0.01
N ARG A 218 15.89 4.89 1.31
CA ARG A 218 15.80 3.79 2.28
C ARG A 218 14.39 3.81 2.86
N THR A 219 13.63 2.75 2.63
CA THR A 219 12.26 2.64 3.12
C THR A 219 12.09 1.34 3.89
N HIS A 220 10.99 1.21 4.60
CA HIS A 220 10.61 -0.03 5.28
C HIS A 220 9.93 -1.04 4.33
N MET A 221 9.92 -0.75 3.03
CA MET A 221 9.25 -1.56 2.00
C MET A 221 10.22 -2.46 1.22
N ALA A 222 11.54 -2.28 1.41
CA ALA A 222 12.62 -2.97 0.70
C ALA A 222 13.57 -3.67 1.68
#